data_AF-A0AAJ3TWA7-F1
#
_entry.id   AF-A0AAJ3TWA7-F1
#
_cell.length_a   1.000
_cell.length_b   1.000
_cell.length_c   1.000
_cell.angle_alpha   90.00
_cell.angle_beta   90.00
_cell.angle_gamma   90.00
#
_symmetry.space_group_name_H-M   'P 1'
#
loop_
_entity.id
_entity.type
_entity.pdbx_description
1 polymer ?
#
loop_
_entity_poly.entity_id
_entity_poly.type
_entity_poly.pdbx_seq_one_letter_code
_entity_poly.pdbx_strand_id
1 'polypeptide(L)' 'MTVSFVSIAPEAVSAAVRDLAAVGSAINAANATAAASTTALAAADGDEVSAAIAKLFGNYGQQYQAVSATPTAVQEG' A
#
# COMPACT_ATOMS: atom_id res chain seq x y z
N MET A 1 40.98 4.29 23.92
CA MET A 1 39.87 3.52 23.31
C MET A 1 38.60 4.25 23.67
N THR A 2 38.05 5.05 22.75
CA THR A 2 36.84 5.84 23.02
C THR A 2 35.63 4.93 22.87
N VAL A 3 34.84 4.81 23.93
CA VAL A 3 33.55 4.11 23.90
C VAL A 3 32.51 5.03 23.25
N SER A 4 31.81 4.53 22.24
CA SER A 4 30.66 5.20 21.63
C SER A 4 29.39 4.74 22.34
N PHE A 5 28.50 5.67 22.69
CA PHE A 5 27.21 5.39 23.30
C PHE A 5 26.10 5.88 22.36
N VAL A 6 25.14 5.02 22.04
CA VAL A 6 23.90 5.42 21.37
C VAL A 6 22.86 5.70 22.44
N SER A 7 22.36 6.93 22.49
CA SER A 7 21.23 7.32 23.36
C SER A 7 19.94 7.21 22.55
N ILE A 8 19.04 6.31 22.95
CA ILE A 8 17.71 6.16 22.36
C ILE A 8 16.74 6.96 23.23
N ALA A 9 15.91 7.79 22.64
CA ALA A 9 14.79 8.45 23.32
C ALA A 9 13.52 7.60 23.09
N PRO A 10 13.06 6.80 24.08
CA PRO A 10 11.95 5.86 23.89
C PRO A 10 10.66 6.54 23.42
N GLU A 11 10.41 7.77 23.86
CA GLU A 11 9.26 8.57 23.47
C GLU A 11 9.31 8.93 21.98
N ALA A 12 10.49 9.23 21.45
CA ALA A 12 10.68 9.54 20.03
C ALA A 12 10.47 8.29 19.15
N VAL A 13 10.92 7.12 19.61
CA VAL A 13 10.66 5.84 18.91
C VAL A 13 9.17 5.52 18.92
N SER A 14 8.50 5.66 20.07
CA SER A 14 7.04 5.49 20.17
C SER A 14 6.28 6.46 19.26
N ALA A 15 6.72 7.71 19.15
CA ALA A 15 6.13 8.67 18.22
C ALA A 15 6.31 8.23 16.76
N ALA A 16 7.52 7.81 16.37
CA ALA A 16 7.80 7.31 15.02
C ALA A 16 6.96 6.07 14.65
N VAL A 17 6.76 5.14 15.59
CA VAL A 17 5.88 3.96 15.39
C VAL A 17 4.43 4.39 15.16
N ARG A 18 3.93 5.36 15.93
CA ARG A 18 2.57 5.90 15.73
C ARG A 18 2.42 6.60 14.39
N ASP A 19 3.42 7.37 13.97
CA ASP A 19 3.42 8.06 12.68
C ASP A 19 3.43 7.04 11.54
N LEU A 20 4.24 5.98 11.62
CA LEU A 20 4.25 4.90 10.63
C LEU A 20 2.90 4.16 10.57
N ALA A 21 2.28 3.89 11.72
CA ALA A 21 0.95 3.29 11.76
C ALA A 21 -0.12 4.20 11.10
N ALA A 22 -0.04 5.51 11.32
CA ALA A 22 -0.93 6.48 10.68
C ALA A 22 -0.74 6.52 9.17
N VAL A 23 0.51 6.52 8.69
CA VAL A 23 0.84 6.44 7.26
C VAL A 23 0.30 5.15 6.64
N GLY A 24 0.55 3.99 7.28
CA GLY A 24 0.02 2.70 6.81
C GLY A 24 -1.50 2.69 6.72
N SER A 25 -2.19 3.24 7.72
CA SER A 25 -3.64 3.39 7.70
C SER A 25 -4.14 4.27 6.55
N ALA A 26 -3.46 5.39 6.28
CA ALA A 26 -3.82 6.29 5.18
C ALA A 26 -3.66 5.62 3.81
N ILE A 27 -2.57 4.86 3.62
CA ILE A 27 -2.32 4.09 2.40
C ILE A 27 -3.41 3.02 2.19
N ASN A 28 -3.76 2.28 3.23
CA ASN A 28 -4.82 1.27 3.15
C ASN A 28 -6.17 1.87 2.78
N ALA A 29 -6.53 3.02 3.37
CA ALA A 29 -7.75 3.74 3.03
C ALA A 29 -7.77 4.21 1.56
N ALA A 30 -6.63 4.72 1.08
CA ALA A 30 -6.48 5.13 -0.33
C ALA A 30 -6.61 3.94 -1.29
N ASN A 31 -5.97 2.81 -0.98
CA ASN A 31 -6.05 1.58 -1.77
C ASN A 31 -7.49 1.04 -1.85
N ALA A 32 -8.21 1.03 -0.71
CA ALA A 32 -9.61 0.62 -0.66
C ALA A 32 -10.50 1.55 -1.51
N THR A 33 -10.28 2.86 -1.43
CA THR A 33 -11.02 3.86 -2.23
C THR A 33 -10.80 3.66 -3.74
N ALA A 34 -9.58 3.31 -4.15
CA ALA A 34 -9.23 3.08 -5.55
C ALA A 34 -9.61 1.69 -6.08
N ALA A 35 -10.00 0.74 -5.21
CA ALA A 35 -10.17 -0.65 -5.61
C ALA A 35 -11.22 -0.84 -6.70
N ALA A 36 -12.41 -0.25 -6.55
CA ALA A 36 -13.49 -0.40 -7.53
C ALA A 36 -13.11 0.17 -8.90
N SER A 37 -12.54 1.39 -8.93
CA SER A 37 -12.22 2.09 -10.18
C SER A 37 -11.05 1.46 -10.94
N THR A 38 -10.17 0.73 -10.27
CA THR A 38 -8.99 0.09 -10.89
C THR A 38 -9.20 -1.39 -11.23
N THR A 39 -10.21 -2.04 -10.64
CA THR A 39 -10.45 -3.48 -10.82
C THR A 39 -11.66 -3.81 -11.70
N ALA A 40 -12.64 -2.91 -11.77
CA ALA A 40 -13.88 -3.09 -12.51
C ALA A 40 -13.98 -2.12 -13.70
N LEU A 41 -12.92 -2.07 -14.51
CA LEU A 41 -12.86 -1.18 -15.66
C LEU A 41 -13.83 -1.65 -16.77
N ALA A 42 -14.66 -0.73 -17.27
CA ALA A 42 -15.48 -0.96 -18.45
C ALA A 42 -14.65 -0.80 -19.73
N ALA A 43 -14.99 -1.56 -20.77
CA ALA A 43 -14.43 -1.34 -22.10
C ALA A 43 -14.83 0.05 -22.62
N ALA A 44 -13.92 0.72 -23.34
CA ALA A 44 -14.19 2.05 -23.89
C ALA A 44 -15.28 2.03 -24.97
N ASP A 45 -15.35 0.93 -25.72
CA ASP A 45 -16.40 0.59 -26.69
C ASP A 45 -16.60 -0.94 -26.72
N GLY A 46 -17.52 -1.44 -27.54
CA GLY A 46 -17.85 -2.87 -27.67
C GLY A 46 -16.85 -3.72 -28.46
N ASP A 47 -15.71 -3.17 -28.87
CA ASP A 47 -14.71 -3.89 -29.64
C ASP A 47 -13.84 -4.83 -28.78
N GLU A 48 -13.32 -5.88 -29.41
CA GLU A 48 -12.55 -6.93 -28.73
C GLU A 48 -11.23 -6.40 -28.14
N VAL A 49 -10.63 -5.37 -28.74
CA VAL A 49 -9.37 -4.78 -28.24
C VAL A 49 -9.64 -3.99 -26.97
N SER A 50 -10.67 -3.15 -26.94
CA SER A 50 -11.12 -2.44 -25.74
C SER A 50 -11.49 -3.39 -24.61
N ALA A 51 -12.19 -4.49 -24.93
CA ALA A 51 -12.52 -5.52 -23.95
C ALA A 51 -11.27 -6.22 -23.39
N ALA A 52 -10.30 -6.55 -24.24
CA ALA A 52 -9.04 -7.16 -23.82
C ALA A 52 -8.21 -6.21 -22.94
N ILE A 53 -8.16 -4.92 -23.29
CA ILE A 53 -7.45 -3.89 -22.52
C ILE A 53 -8.12 -3.69 -21.14
N ALA A 54 -9.45 -3.56 -21.09
CA ALA A 54 -10.17 -3.43 -19.83
C ALA A 54 -9.93 -4.62 -18.91
N LYS A 55 -9.93 -5.84 -19.46
CA LYS A 55 -9.61 -7.07 -18.72
C LYS A 55 -8.16 -7.11 -18.24
N LEU A 56 -7.20 -6.68 -19.05
CA LEU A 56 -5.79 -6.61 -18.66
C LEU A 56 -5.59 -5.69 -17.46
N PHE A 57 -6.12 -4.47 -17.51
CA PHE A 57 -5.99 -3.50 -16.43
C PHE A 57 -6.78 -3.93 -15.18
N GLY A 58 -7.99 -4.46 -15.33
CA GLY A 58 -8.76 -4.98 -14.20
C GLY A 58 -8.03 -6.11 -13.48
N ASN A 59 -7.43 -7.05 -14.22
CA ASN A 59 -6.61 -8.11 -13.65
C ASN A 59 -5.35 -7.58 -12.94
N TYR A 60 -4.71 -6.55 -13.48
CA TYR A 60 -3.58 -5.90 -12.83
C TYR A 60 -4.01 -5.20 -11.53
N GLY A 61 -5.15 -4.50 -11.55
CA GLY A 61 -5.75 -3.90 -10.36
C GLY A 61 -6.03 -4.93 -9.27
N GLN A 62 -6.56 -6.11 -9.63
CA GLN A 62 -6.84 -7.18 -8.68
C GLN A 62 -5.55 -7.74 -8.05
N GLN A 63 -4.49 -7.93 -8.86
CA GLN A 63 -3.18 -8.36 -8.36
C GLN A 63 -2.55 -7.31 -7.44
N TYR A 64 -2.65 -6.03 -7.79
CA TYR A 64 -2.21 -4.94 -6.92
C TYR A 64 -2.95 -4.97 -5.58
N GLN A 65 -4.28 -5.10 -5.58
CA GLN A 65 -5.06 -5.13 -4.34
C GLN A 65 -4.74 -6.34 -3.46
N ALA A 66 -4.35 -7.48 -4.05
CA ALA A 66 -3.94 -8.66 -3.30
C ALA A 66 -2.63 -8.44 -2.50
N VAL A 67 -1.74 -7.55 -2.96
CA VAL A 67 -0.47 -7.24 -2.29
C VAL A 67 -0.49 -5.93 -1.49
N SER A 68 -1.42 -5.02 -1.82
CA SER A 68 -1.50 -3.67 -1.25
C SER A 68 -1.88 -3.63 0.23
N ALA A 69 -2.47 -4.72 0.74
CA ALA A 69 -2.88 -4.86 2.15
C ALA A 69 -1.71 -5.08 3.13
N THR A 70 -0.45 -5.20 2.66
CA THR A 70 0.70 -5.49 3.52
C THR A 70 1.63 -4.28 3.70
N PRO A 71 1.50 -3.58 4.85
CA PRO A 71 2.63 -2.90 5.46
C PRO A 71 2.64 -3.14 6.99
N THR A 72 2.75 -4.40 7.45
CA THR A 72 2.85 -4.69 8.89
C THR A 72 3.93 -5.72 9.19
N ALA A 73 5.18 -5.34 8.97
CA ALA A 73 6.30 -5.96 9.68
C ALA A 73 7.35 -4.88 9.96
N VAL A 74 7.10 -4.05 10.98
CA VAL A 74 8.22 -3.45 11.72
C VAL A 74 8.86 -4.65 12.43
N GLN A 75 10.01 -5.10 11.95
CA GLN A 75 10.83 -6.07 12.66
C GLN A 75 11.43 -5.34 13.87
N GLU A 76 10.77 -5.49 15.02
CA GLU A 76 11.40 -5.23 16.32
C GLU A 76 12.58 -6.22 16.45
N GLY A 77 13.79 -5.67 16.51
CA GLY A 77 15.01 -6.36 16.93
C GLY A 77 15.52 -5.71 18.20
#